data_AF-A0A962U1A6-F1
#
_entry.id   AF-A0A962U1A6-F1
#
_cell.length_a   1.000
_cell.length_b   1.000
_cell.length_c   1.000
_cell.angle_alpha   90.00
_cell.angle_beta   90.00
_cell.angle_gamma   90.00
#
_symmetry.space_group_name_H-M   'P 1'
#
loop_
_entity.id
_entity.type
_entity.pdbx_description
1 polymer ?
#
loop_
_entity_poly.entity_id
_entity_poly.type
_entity_poly.pdbx_seq_one_letter_code
_entity_poly.pdbx_strand_id
1 'polypeptide(L)'
;MIHPQLWLPRLLDIDDRYRTSSVLFVRLLALVYLAAFVSTALEITGLVGEQGILPTADYLGHLERVAGTLAWIRFPTLFWIDHSDTVLLWTSYAGCALAIALLVGWRPQLCLILLFLLYLSLFKVGQIFFNFQWEFLLLEAGFIAIFITRGPPILAIFLLHWLLFRLRFLSGLSKLLSGDPSWSNLTTLNHYFETQPLPHLGSWYAHQLPDWLLRAGTGATLFVELVVPFFIFLPRPFRLTAALTTIVWQLLIIATSNHNFINLLTIALCLFLIDERAL
;
A
#
# COMPACT_ATOMS: atom_id res chain seq x y z
N MET A 1 11.55 -16.83 -36.01
CA MET A 1 11.95 -15.44 -35.70
C MET A 1 10.78 -14.78 -35.00
N ILE A 2 10.95 -14.39 -33.74
CA ILE A 2 9.92 -13.71 -32.97
C ILE A 2 9.96 -12.24 -33.35
N HIS A 3 8.95 -11.74 -34.06
CA HIS A 3 8.85 -10.32 -34.43
C HIS A 3 8.50 -9.49 -33.19
N PRO A 4 9.39 -8.60 -32.69
CA PRO A 4 9.15 -7.81 -31.48
C PRO A 4 8.03 -6.77 -31.62
N GLN A 5 7.60 -6.49 -32.87
CA GLN A 5 6.64 -5.43 -33.20
C GLN A 5 5.17 -5.79 -32.91
N LEU A 6 4.87 -7.05 -32.55
CA LEU A 6 3.49 -7.52 -32.31
C LEU A 6 3.06 -7.54 -30.82
N TRP A 7 3.96 -7.22 -29.89
CA TRP A 7 3.79 -7.54 -28.46
C TRP A 7 3.50 -6.29 -27.62
N LEU A 8 4.24 -5.21 -27.85
CA LEU A 8 4.04 -3.94 -27.15
C LEU A 8 2.64 -3.33 -27.35
N PRO A 9 2.05 -3.34 -28.57
CA PRO A 9 0.72 -2.78 -28.77
C PRO A 9 -0.35 -3.47 -27.91
N ARG A 10 -0.20 -4.78 -27.67
CA ARG A 10 -1.17 -5.57 -26.90
C ARG A 10 -1.17 -5.27 -25.40
N LEU A 11 -0.07 -4.78 -24.83
CA LEU A 11 0.00 -4.49 -23.39
C LEU A 11 -0.87 -3.29 -22.98
N LEU A 12 -1.17 -2.40 -23.93
CA LEU A 12 -2.02 -1.23 -23.73
C LEU A 12 -3.50 -1.51 -24.06
N ASP A 13 -3.82 -2.70 -24.59
CA ASP A 13 -5.19 -3.11 -24.85
C ASP A 13 -5.97 -3.20 -23.54
N ILE A 14 -7.26 -2.82 -23.60
CA ILE A 14 -8.16 -2.86 -22.46
C ILE A 14 -8.63 -4.30 -22.22
N ASP A 15 -8.54 -4.75 -20.98
CA ASP A 15 -9.08 -6.04 -20.54
C ASP A 15 -10.40 -5.84 -19.79
N ASP A 16 -11.51 -5.90 -20.53
CA ASP A 16 -12.85 -5.67 -19.98
C ASP A 16 -13.24 -6.66 -18.87
N ARG A 17 -12.54 -7.79 -18.72
CA ARG A 17 -12.77 -8.75 -17.65
C ARG A 17 -12.54 -8.15 -16.26
N TYR A 18 -11.68 -7.14 -16.14
CA TYR A 18 -11.35 -6.49 -14.86
C TYR A 18 -12.13 -5.20 -14.59
N ARG A 19 -13.08 -4.83 -15.45
CA ARG A 19 -13.79 -3.55 -15.34
C ARG A 19 -14.51 -3.40 -14.00
N THR A 20 -15.15 -4.46 -13.50
CA THR A 20 -15.84 -4.44 -12.21
C THR A 20 -14.85 -4.29 -11.06
N SER A 21 -13.77 -5.07 -11.08
CA SER A 21 -12.68 -4.95 -10.10
C SER A 21 -12.05 -3.57 -10.08
N SER A 22 -11.79 -2.96 -11.23
CA SER A 22 -11.24 -1.60 -11.29
C SER A 22 -12.15 -0.59 -10.62
N VAL A 23 -13.46 -0.65 -10.86
CA VAL A 23 -14.43 0.26 -10.23
C VAL A 23 -14.48 0.04 -8.71
N LEU A 24 -14.57 -1.21 -8.27
CA LEU A 24 -14.63 -1.52 -6.83
C LEU A 24 -13.31 -1.16 -6.13
N PHE A 25 -12.18 -1.49 -6.74
CA PHE A 25 -10.85 -1.16 -6.23
C PHE A 25 -10.67 0.35 -6.07
N VAL A 26 -11.06 1.15 -7.06
CA VAL A 26 -10.96 2.62 -6.98
C VAL A 26 -11.78 3.18 -5.82
N ARG A 27 -12.97 2.62 -5.55
CA ARG A 27 -13.79 3.02 -4.39
C ARG A 27 -13.16 2.63 -3.06
N LEU A 28 -12.60 1.42 -2.96
CA LEU A 28 -11.88 0.99 -1.76
C LEU A 28 -10.61 1.81 -1.53
N LEU A 29 -9.88 2.11 -2.60
CA LEU A 29 -8.71 2.99 -2.58
C LEU A 29 -9.07 4.41 -2.14
N ALA A 30 -10.24 4.92 -2.54
CA ALA A 30 -10.76 6.20 -2.04
C ALA A 30 -10.97 6.20 -0.52
N LEU A 31 -11.49 5.10 0.04
CA LEU A 31 -11.63 4.96 1.50
C LEU A 31 -10.26 4.89 2.21
N VAL A 32 -9.29 4.20 1.61
CA VAL A 32 -7.91 4.15 2.12
C VAL A 32 -7.26 5.53 2.10
N TYR A 33 -7.39 6.27 0.99
CA TYR A 33 -6.92 7.65 0.91
C TYR A 33 -7.60 8.54 1.95
N LEU A 34 -8.92 8.41 2.12
CA LEU A 34 -9.65 9.20 3.11
C LEU A 34 -9.12 8.93 4.53
N ALA A 35 -8.92 7.66 4.90
CA ALA A 35 -8.36 7.29 6.20
C ALA A 35 -6.94 7.86 6.38
N ALA A 36 -6.08 7.73 5.36
CA ALA A 36 -4.71 8.25 5.39
C ALA A 36 -4.69 9.77 5.55
N PHE A 37 -5.44 10.51 4.73
CA PHE A 37 -5.48 11.97 4.80
C PHE A 37 -6.15 12.50 6.09
N VAL A 38 -7.16 11.81 6.62
CA VAL A 38 -7.75 12.17 7.93
C VAL A 38 -6.73 11.97 9.04
N SER A 39 -6.01 10.84 9.05
CA SER A 39 -4.91 10.61 10.01
C SER A 39 -3.88 11.74 9.91
N THR A 40 -3.39 12.02 8.70
CA THR A 40 -2.41 13.08 8.46
C THR A 40 -2.91 14.45 8.93
N ALA A 41 -4.17 14.81 8.65
CA ALA A 41 -4.72 16.10 9.05
C ALA A 41 -4.71 16.32 10.58
N LEU A 42 -4.74 15.24 11.37
CA LEU A 42 -4.72 15.32 12.84
C LEU A 42 -3.31 15.52 13.41
N GLU A 43 -2.26 15.16 12.66
CA GLU A 43 -0.90 15.10 13.20
C GLU A 43 0.14 15.91 12.42
N ILE A 44 -0.14 16.31 11.17
CA ILE A 44 0.88 16.84 10.24
C ILE A 44 1.65 18.05 10.79
N THR A 45 0.97 18.99 11.45
CA THR A 45 1.61 20.19 12.00
C THR A 45 2.49 19.85 13.21
N GLY A 46 2.07 18.90 14.04
CA GLY A 46 2.88 18.41 15.16
C GLY A 46 4.09 17.58 14.72
N LEU A 47 3.99 16.88 13.58
CA LEU A 47 5.09 16.07 13.07
C LEU A 47 6.11 16.90 12.29
N VAL A 48 5.66 17.70 11.31
CA VAL A 48 6.54 18.36 10.33
C VAL A 48 6.21 19.83 10.07
N GLY A 49 5.33 20.42 10.86
CA GLY A 49 5.06 21.86 10.85
C GLY A 49 6.22 22.68 11.40
N GLU A 50 6.04 24.00 11.48
CA GLU A 50 7.06 24.96 11.89
C GLU A 50 7.60 24.68 13.31
N GLN A 51 6.74 24.22 14.21
CA GLN A 51 7.08 23.81 15.57
C GLN A 51 7.01 22.28 15.77
N GLY A 52 7.00 21.53 14.66
CA GLY A 52 6.89 20.08 14.68
C GLY A 52 8.18 19.40 15.15
N ILE A 53 8.11 18.08 15.33
CA ILE A 53 9.27 17.26 15.75
C ILE A 53 10.39 17.30 14.70
N LEU A 54 10.03 17.25 13.41
CA LEU A 54 10.96 17.33 12.28
C LEU A 54 10.47 18.36 11.24
N PRO A 55 10.72 19.66 11.47
CA PRO A 55 10.17 20.73 10.61
C PRO A 55 10.53 20.58 9.13
N THR A 56 9.53 20.79 8.27
CA THR A 56 9.69 20.72 6.81
C THR A 56 10.71 21.75 6.29
N ALA A 57 10.73 22.95 6.89
CA ALA A 57 11.64 24.02 6.52
C ALA A 57 13.11 23.61 6.63
N ASP A 58 13.48 22.97 7.74
CA ASP A 58 14.85 22.51 8.00
C ASP A 58 15.25 21.39 7.02
N TYR A 59 14.32 20.48 6.74
CA TYR A 59 14.56 19.37 5.83
C TYR A 59 14.76 19.84 4.39
N LEU A 60 13.86 20.69 3.87
CA LEU A 60 13.98 21.25 2.52
C LEU A 60 15.22 22.14 2.39
N GLY A 61 15.52 22.97 3.39
CA GLY A 61 16.73 23.78 3.43
C GLY A 61 18.02 22.95 3.50
N HIS A 62 17.99 21.77 4.13
CA HIS A 62 19.11 20.82 4.08
C HIS A 62 19.26 20.21 2.68
N LEU A 63 18.17 19.76 2.07
CA LEU A 63 18.18 19.17 0.72
C LEU A 63 18.67 20.17 -0.34
N GLU A 64 18.26 21.43 -0.24
CA GLU A 64 18.74 22.50 -1.12
C GLU A 64 20.24 22.73 -0.97
N ARG A 65 20.78 22.74 0.26
CA ARG A 65 22.23 22.88 0.50
C ARG A 65 23.04 21.72 -0.07
N VAL A 66 22.50 20.49 -0.04
CA VAL A 66 23.22 19.28 -0.49
C VAL A 66 23.10 19.07 -2.00
N ALA A 67 21.92 19.27 -2.58
CA ALA A 67 21.62 18.93 -3.98
C ALA A 67 21.47 20.16 -4.89
N GLY A 68 21.49 21.38 -4.35
CA GLY A 68 21.31 22.61 -5.11
C GLY A 68 19.99 22.61 -5.90
N THR A 69 20.04 23.11 -7.13
CA THR A 69 18.88 23.16 -8.04
C THR A 69 18.29 21.78 -8.37
N LEU A 70 19.07 20.71 -8.25
CA LEU A 70 18.60 19.34 -8.49
C LEU A 70 17.71 18.81 -7.36
N ALA A 71 17.64 19.50 -6.21
CA ALA A 71 16.80 19.11 -5.08
C ALA A 71 15.33 18.96 -5.50
N TRP A 72 14.83 19.89 -6.31
CA TRP A 72 13.44 19.92 -6.79
C TRP A 72 13.06 18.70 -7.62
N ILE A 73 14.01 18.18 -8.41
CA ILE A 73 13.80 17.01 -9.28
C ILE A 73 13.93 15.72 -8.47
N ARG A 74 14.91 15.65 -7.56
CA ARG A 74 15.16 14.45 -6.74
C ARG A 74 14.11 14.26 -5.63
N PHE A 75 13.54 15.36 -5.16
CA PHE A 75 12.54 15.41 -4.10
C PHE A 75 11.29 16.16 -4.58
N PRO A 76 10.49 15.56 -5.48
CA PRO A 76 9.30 16.23 -6.01
C PRO A 76 8.25 16.38 -4.91
N THR A 77 7.96 17.60 -4.51
CA THR A 77 6.91 17.96 -3.55
C THR A 77 6.36 19.36 -3.85
N LEU A 78 5.07 19.58 -3.57
CA LEU A 78 4.45 20.91 -3.67
C LEU A 78 4.97 21.88 -2.59
N PHE A 79 5.51 21.35 -1.50
CA PHE A 79 5.95 22.13 -0.33
C PHE A 79 7.25 22.92 -0.54
N TRP A 80 7.87 22.81 -1.73
CA TRP A 80 8.92 23.76 -2.14
C TRP A 80 8.38 25.17 -2.36
N ILE A 81 7.08 25.30 -2.69
CA ILE A 81 6.43 26.60 -2.94
C ILE A 81 6.06 27.25 -1.61
N ASP A 82 5.40 26.49 -0.73
CA ASP A 82 4.97 26.92 0.59
C ASP A 82 4.85 25.68 1.48
N HIS A 83 5.45 25.73 2.67
CA HIS A 83 5.44 24.64 3.66
C HIS A 83 4.96 25.11 5.03
N SER A 84 4.20 26.22 5.07
CA SER A 84 3.55 26.70 6.30
C SER A 84 2.56 25.66 6.84
N ASP A 85 2.30 25.71 8.14
CA ASP A 85 1.36 24.83 8.82
C ASP A 85 -0.04 24.86 8.17
N THR A 86 -0.45 26.04 7.71
CA THR A 86 -1.71 26.23 7.01
C THR A 86 -1.75 25.43 5.71
N VAL A 87 -0.69 25.47 4.90
CA VAL A 87 -0.62 24.74 3.62
C VAL A 87 -0.51 23.23 3.83
N LEU A 88 0.24 22.77 4.84
CA LEU A 88 0.30 21.36 5.24
C LEU A 88 -1.09 20.82 5.62
N LEU A 89 -1.83 21.58 6.44
CA LEU A 89 -3.17 21.20 6.89
C LEU A 89 -4.20 21.23 5.74
N TRP A 90 -4.21 22.30 4.93
CA TRP A 90 -5.10 22.40 3.78
C TRP A 90 -4.83 21.33 2.73
N THR A 91 -3.57 20.94 2.53
CA THR A 91 -3.20 19.81 1.65
C THR A 91 -3.85 18.51 2.14
N SER A 92 -3.85 18.30 3.46
CA SER A 92 -4.47 17.13 4.08
C SER A 92 -6.00 17.14 3.92
N TYR A 93 -6.66 18.27 4.16
CA TYR A 93 -8.10 18.43 3.94
C TYR A 93 -8.51 18.35 2.46
N ALA A 94 -7.71 18.90 1.55
CA ALA A 94 -7.93 18.77 0.11
C ALA A 94 -7.87 17.30 -0.32
N GLY A 95 -6.93 16.52 0.24
CA GLY A 95 -6.87 15.07 0.06
C GLY A 95 -8.13 14.37 0.54
N CYS A 96 -8.66 14.72 1.71
CA CYS A 96 -9.94 14.19 2.21
C CYS A 96 -11.10 14.49 1.24
N ALA A 97 -11.23 15.74 0.80
CA ALA A 97 -12.29 16.15 -0.13
C ALA A 97 -12.20 15.42 -1.47
N LEU A 98 -10.99 15.27 -2.02
CA LEU A 98 -10.75 14.52 -3.26
C LEU A 98 -11.02 13.02 -3.10
N ALA A 99 -10.72 12.44 -1.94
CA ALA A 99 -11.02 11.04 -1.63
C ALA A 99 -12.54 10.81 -1.58
N ILE A 100 -13.31 11.71 -0.97
CA ILE A 100 -14.77 11.67 -0.97
C ILE A 100 -15.32 11.83 -2.40
N ALA A 101 -14.77 12.78 -3.17
CA ALA A 101 -15.15 12.97 -4.57
C ALA A 101 -14.88 11.71 -5.43
N LEU A 102 -13.74 11.06 -5.23
CA LEU A 102 -13.39 9.79 -5.87
C LEU A 102 -14.37 8.67 -5.48
N LEU A 103 -14.74 8.59 -4.20
CA LEU A 103 -15.65 7.57 -3.67
C LEU A 103 -17.03 7.63 -4.35
N VAL A 104 -17.56 8.85 -4.56
CA VAL A 104 -18.84 9.06 -5.28
C VAL A 104 -18.69 9.00 -6.80
N GLY A 105 -17.46 8.80 -7.32
CA GLY A 105 -17.19 8.65 -8.75
C GLY A 105 -17.07 9.97 -9.51
N TRP A 106 -16.85 11.10 -8.85
CA TRP A 106 -16.63 12.37 -9.52
C TRP A 106 -15.23 12.41 -10.15
N ARG A 107 -15.20 12.48 -11.49
CA ARG A 107 -13.97 12.55 -12.33
C ARG A 107 -12.81 11.68 -11.80
N PRO A 108 -12.96 10.34 -11.73
CA PRO A 108 -12.06 9.48 -10.96
C PRO A 108 -10.57 9.63 -11.31
N GLN A 109 -10.25 9.76 -12.59
CA GLN A 109 -8.85 9.91 -13.03
C GLN A 109 -8.23 11.22 -12.52
N LEU A 110 -8.97 12.32 -12.57
CA LEU A 110 -8.49 13.61 -12.07
C LEU A 110 -8.26 13.54 -10.56
N CYS A 111 -9.22 12.98 -9.82
CA CYS A 111 -9.10 12.79 -8.38
C CYS A 111 -7.87 11.94 -8.03
N LEU A 112 -7.63 10.82 -8.72
CA LEU A 112 -6.46 9.97 -8.47
C LEU A 112 -5.13 10.68 -8.77
N ILE A 113 -5.05 11.47 -9.86
CA ILE A 113 -3.86 12.28 -10.16
C ILE A 113 -3.59 13.27 -9.02
N LEU A 114 -4.62 14.00 -8.59
CA LEU A 114 -4.47 14.99 -7.53
C LEU A 114 -4.15 14.32 -6.18
N LEU A 115 -4.86 13.25 -5.81
CA LEU A 115 -4.57 12.47 -4.61
C LEU A 115 -3.13 11.96 -4.59
N PHE A 116 -2.64 11.42 -5.71
CA PHE A 116 -1.25 10.97 -5.82
C PHE A 116 -0.26 12.12 -5.61
N LEU A 117 -0.48 13.29 -6.23
CA LEU A 117 0.42 14.44 -6.09
C LEU A 117 0.43 15.01 -4.66
N LEU A 118 -0.74 15.14 -4.03
CA LEU A 118 -0.85 15.62 -2.65
C LEU A 118 -0.19 14.63 -1.68
N TYR A 119 -0.47 13.33 -1.85
CA TYR A 119 0.09 12.29 -0.99
C TYR A 119 1.60 12.14 -1.17
N LEU A 120 2.10 12.19 -2.41
CA LEU A 120 3.53 12.18 -2.68
C LEU A 120 4.24 13.37 -2.03
N SER A 121 3.60 14.55 -2.06
CA SER A 121 4.15 15.74 -1.43
C SER A 121 4.28 15.58 0.09
N LEU A 122 3.23 15.06 0.74
CA LEU A 122 3.22 14.76 2.18
C LEU A 122 4.24 13.68 2.53
N PHE A 123 4.28 12.59 1.75
CA PHE A 123 5.25 11.51 1.92
C PHE A 123 6.69 12.02 1.91
N LYS A 124 7.03 12.94 1.00
CA LYS A 124 8.39 13.49 0.89
C LYS A 124 8.81 14.33 2.09
N VAL A 125 7.90 15.14 2.64
CA VAL A 125 8.22 16.01 3.79
C VAL A 125 7.99 15.33 5.14
N GLY A 126 7.18 14.26 5.16
CA GLY A 126 6.85 13.45 6.32
C GLY A 126 8.02 12.66 6.91
N GLN A 127 9.16 12.59 6.20
CA GLN A 127 10.42 11.99 6.67
C GLN A 127 10.19 10.60 7.28
N ILE A 128 10.70 10.35 8.49
CA ILE A 128 10.59 9.04 9.16
C ILE A 128 9.14 8.64 9.47
N PHE A 129 8.24 9.61 9.66
CA PHE A 129 6.84 9.34 9.99
C PHE A 129 6.05 8.78 8.81
N PHE A 130 6.48 9.09 7.58
CA PHE A 130 5.87 8.63 6.33
C PHE A 130 6.75 7.60 5.60
N ASN A 131 7.74 7.00 6.26
CA ASN A 131 8.66 6.04 5.64
C ASN A 131 8.32 4.58 5.97
N PHE A 132 7.03 4.22 5.88
CA PHE A 132 6.53 2.89 6.18
C PHE A 132 6.01 2.17 4.94
N GLN A 133 5.97 0.83 4.97
CA GLN A 133 5.56 0.01 3.83
C GLN A 133 4.17 0.36 3.26
N TRP A 134 3.24 0.79 4.12
CA TRP A 134 1.90 1.20 3.69
C TRP A 134 1.90 2.47 2.83
N GLU A 135 2.82 3.39 3.10
CA GLU A 135 3.00 4.64 2.34
C GLU A 135 3.44 4.36 0.91
N PHE A 136 4.46 3.51 0.75
CA PHE A 136 4.93 3.04 -0.55
C PHE A 136 3.83 2.33 -1.32
N LEU A 137 3.11 1.42 -0.66
CA LEU A 137 2.03 0.65 -1.28
C LEU A 137 0.90 1.56 -1.76
N LEU A 138 0.50 2.58 -0.98
CA LEU A 138 -0.54 3.53 -1.36
C LEU A 138 -0.11 4.41 -2.54
N LEU A 139 1.14 4.87 -2.57
CA LEU A 139 1.68 5.62 -3.71
C LEU A 139 1.69 4.77 -5.00
N GLU A 140 2.17 3.53 -4.93
CA GLU A 140 2.25 2.65 -6.10
C GLU A 140 0.86 2.22 -6.58
N ALA A 141 -0.03 1.82 -5.66
CA ALA A 141 -1.41 1.48 -5.99
C ALA A 141 -2.17 2.69 -6.56
N GLY A 142 -1.99 3.86 -5.95
CA GLY A 142 -2.56 5.13 -6.39
C GLY A 142 -2.13 5.52 -7.79
N PHE A 143 -0.83 5.43 -8.06
CA PHE A 143 -0.28 5.72 -9.38
C PHE A 143 -0.84 4.77 -10.44
N ILE A 144 -0.85 3.46 -10.19
CA ILE A 144 -1.39 2.48 -11.14
C ILE A 144 -2.89 2.69 -11.35
N ALA A 145 -3.64 3.07 -10.30
CA ALA A 145 -5.07 3.30 -10.36
C ALA A 145 -5.46 4.42 -11.34
N ILE A 146 -4.59 5.41 -11.58
CA ILE A 146 -4.83 6.48 -12.57
C ILE A 146 -5.17 5.87 -13.94
N PHE A 147 -4.54 4.76 -14.30
CA PHE A 147 -4.63 4.15 -15.63
C PHE A 147 -5.82 3.19 -15.80
N ILE A 148 -6.45 2.71 -14.72
CA ILE A 148 -7.54 1.72 -14.82
C ILE A 148 -8.94 2.34 -14.89
N THR A 149 -9.07 3.65 -14.65
CA THR A 149 -10.36 4.36 -14.56
C THR A 149 -11.15 4.43 -15.87
N ARG A 150 -10.48 4.41 -17.03
CA ARG A 150 -11.12 4.49 -18.37
C ARG A 150 -11.31 3.13 -19.04
N GLY A 151 -10.93 2.06 -18.35
CA GLY A 151 -10.75 0.72 -18.91
C GLY A 151 -9.36 0.23 -18.49
N PRO A 152 -9.25 -0.92 -17.82
CA PRO A 152 -7.96 -1.38 -17.30
C PRO A 152 -7.08 -1.93 -18.44
N PRO A 153 -5.93 -1.31 -18.75
CA PRO A 153 -5.01 -1.89 -19.70
C PRO A 153 -4.36 -3.15 -19.11
N ILE A 154 -4.03 -4.13 -19.95
CA ILE A 154 -3.38 -5.39 -19.55
C ILE A 154 -2.13 -5.11 -18.70
N LEU A 155 -1.34 -4.09 -19.07
CA LEU A 155 -0.16 -3.68 -18.31
C LEU A 155 -0.51 -3.24 -16.88
N ALA A 156 -1.55 -2.43 -16.68
CA ALA A 156 -1.91 -1.98 -15.32
C ALA A 156 -2.41 -3.13 -14.45
N ILE A 157 -3.16 -4.08 -15.04
CA ILE A 157 -3.58 -5.29 -14.35
C ILE A 157 -2.37 -6.13 -13.94
N PHE A 158 -1.45 -6.36 -14.86
CA PHE A 158 -0.19 -7.05 -14.55
C PHE A 158 0.59 -6.34 -13.44
N LEU A 159 0.67 -5.00 -13.46
CA LEU A 159 1.34 -4.23 -12.42
C LEU A 159 0.64 -4.36 -11.05
N LEU A 160 -0.68 -4.49 -11.01
CA LEU A 160 -1.42 -4.74 -9.76
C LEU A 160 -1.18 -6.15 -9.23
N HIS A 161 -1.12 -7.16 -10.12
CA HIS A 161 -0.70 -8.52 -9.75
C HIS A 161 0.73 -8.54 -9.24
N TRP A 162 1.64 -7.86 -9.93
CA TRP A 162 3.03 -7.71 -9.53
C TRP A 162 3.16 -6.99 -8.19
N LEU A 163 2.38 -5.93 -7.96
CA LEU A 163 2.39 -5.18 -6.70
C LEU A 163 1.99 -6.09 -5.53
N LEU A 164 0.91 -6.86 -5.68
CA LEU A 164 0.46 -7.83 -4.68
C LEU A 164 1.49 -8.95 -4.46
N PHE A 165 2.05 -9.50 -5.53
CA PHE A 165 3.10 -10.50 -5.46
C PHE A 165 4.30 -9.97 -4.68
N ARG A 166 4.85 -8.83 -5.11
CA ARG A 166 6.05 -8.22 -4.53
C ARG A 166 5.83 -7.88 -3.06
N LEU A 167 4.68 -7.31 -2.70
CA LEU A 167 4.32 -7.03 -1.31
C LEU A 167 4.41 -8.28 -0.44
N ARG A 168 3.71 -9.36 -0.84
CA ARG A 168 3.66 -10.59 -0.04
C ARG A 168 5.00 -11.31 -0.01
N PHE A 169 5.61 -11.48 -1.18
CA PHE A 169 6.85 -12.22 -1.33
C PHE A 169 8.01 -11.52 -0.60
N LEU A 170 8.15 -10.20 -0.73
CA LEU A 170 9.19 -9.47 -0.01
C LEU A 170 8.90 -9.38 1.49
N SER A 171 7.64 -9.38 1.92
CA SER A 171 7.30 -9.53 3.35
C SER A 171 7.84 -10.84 3.93
N GLY A 172 7.64 -11.96 3.23
CA GLY A 172 8.16 -13.26 3.65
C GLY A 172 9.69 -13.35 3.56
N LEU A 173 10.26 -12.85 2.45
CA LEU A 173 11.70 -12.89 2.23
C LEU A 173 12.45 -12.05 3.26
N SER A 174 11.93 -10.88 3.64
CA SER A 174 12.53 -10.03 4.67
C SER A 174 12.64 -10.73 6.03
N LYS A 175 11.70 -11.63 6.36
CA LYS A 175 11.73 -12.43 7.59
C LYS A 175 12.89 -13.41 7.60
N LEU A 176 13.12 -14.10 6.48
CA LEU A 176 14.25 -15.01 6.34
C LEU A 176 15.59 -14.27 6.28
N LEU A 177 15.64 -13.13 5.59
CA LEU A 177 16.84 -12.31 5.46
C LEU A 177 17.17 -11.48 6.69
N SER A 178 16.25 -11.35 7.65
CA SER A 178 16.49 -10.65 8.91
C SER A 178 17.59 -11.30 9.75
N GLY A 179 17.84 -12.59 9.56
CA GLY A 179 18.77 -13.37 10.38
C GLY A 179 18.25 -13.69 11.79
N ASP A 180 17.01 -13.34 12.12
CA ASP A 180 16.39 -13.66 13.41
C ASP A 180 16.13 -15.17 13.53
N PRO A 181 16.75 -15.87 14.50
CA PRO A 181 16.54 -17.29 14.74
C PRO A 181 15.08 -17.66 15.08
N SER A 182 14.24 -16.72 15.51
CA SER A 182 12.84 -16.99 15.82
C SER A 182 12.05 -17.47 14.59
N TRP A 183 12.38 -16.95 13.40
CA TRP A 183 11.73 -17.34 12.15
C TRP A 183 12.13 -18.75 11.73
N SER A 184 13.41 -19.11 11.83
CA SER A 184 13.90 -20.44 11.48
C SER A 184 13.48 -21.51 12.48
N ASN A 185 13.32 -21.15 13.76
CA ASN A 185 12.82 -22.03 14.81
C ASN A 185 11.29 -22.05 14.93
N LEU A 186 10.58 -21.29 14.09
CA LEU A 186 9.12 -21.13 14.07
C LEU A 186 8.52 -20.55 15.36
N THR A 187 9.30 -19.88 16.20
CA THR A 187 8.85 -19.33 17.50
C THR A 187 8.48 -17.86 17.45
N THR A 188 8.53 -17.19 16.28
CA THR A 188 8.30 -15.74 16.20
C THR A 188 6.96 -15.30 16.77
N LEU A 189 5.86 -16.02 16.49
CA LEU A 189 4.54 -15.65 17.00
C LEU A 189 4.42 -15.77 18.53
N ASN A 190 5.36 -16.43 19.22
CA ASN A 190 5.39 -16.47 20.68
C ASN A 190 5.64 -15.08 21.29
N HIS A 191 6.35 -14.21 20.58
CA HIS A 191 6.68 -12.85 21.04
C HIS A 191 6.10 -11.76 20.15
N TYR A 192 5.67 -12.08 18.93
CA TYR A 192 5.19 -11.09 17.98
C TYR A 192 4.02 -10.25 18.50
N PHE A 193 3.02 -10.91 19.10
CA PHE A 193 1.79 -10.23 19.52
C PHE A 193 1.98 -9.24 20.67
N GLU A 194 3.02 -9.44 21.50
CA GLU A 194 3.41 -8.52 22.57
C GLU A 194 4.38 -7.41 22.10
N THR A 195 5.22 -7.70 21.11
CA THR A 195 6.31 -6.78 20.66
C THR A 195 5.97 -5.94 19.44
N GLN A 196 4.87 -6.23 18.74
CA GLN A 196 4.44 -5.43 17.60
C GLN A 196 4.13 -3.96 17.99
N PRO A 197 4.23 -2.99 17.07
CA PRO A 197 4.21 -1.57 17.43
C PRO A 197 2.91 -1.07 18.08
N LEU A 198 1.76 -1.60 17.66
CA LEU A 198 0.44 -1.16 18.13
C LEU A 198 -0.42 -2.39 18.52
N PRO A 199 -0.09 -3.07 19.64
CA PRO A 199 -0.87 -4.19 20.10
C PRO A 199 -2.22 -3.70 20.63
N HIS A 200 -3.26 -4.50 20.41
CA HIS A 200 -4.61 -4.23 20.90
C HIS A 200 -5.21 -5.48 21.55
N LEU A 201 -6.47 -5.42 21.96
CA LEU A 201 -7.12 -6.52 22.69
C LEU A 201 -6.99 -7.89 21.99
N GLY A 202 -7.08 -7.91 20.67
CA GLY A 202 -6.94 -9.15 19.88
C GLY A 202 -5.52 -9.72 19.94
N SER A 203 -4.51 -8.85 19.96
CA SER A 203 -3.10 -9.21 20.16
C SER A 203 -2.90 -9.92 21.50
N TRP A 204 -3.53 -9.41 22.56
CA TRP A 204 -3.42 -10.03 23.89
C TRP A 204 -3.97 -11.46 23.89
N TYR A 205 -5.17 -11.68 23.31
CA TYR A 205 -5.73 -13.04 23.21
C TYR A 205 -4.88 -13.95 22.31
N ALA A 206 -4.36 -13.43 21.20
CA ALA A 206 -3.50 -14.19 20.30
C ALA A 206 -2.20 -14.62 20.99
N HIS A 207 -1.62 -13.76 21.84
CA HIS A 207 -0.42 -14.08 22.61
C HIS A 207 -0.62 -15.24 23.60
N GLN A 208 -1.85 -15.43 24.10
CA GLN A 208 -2.18 -16.52 25.03
C GLN A 208 -2.48 -17.86 24.36
N LEU A 209 -2.41 -17.95 23.02
CA LEU A 209 -2.63 -19.21 22.30
C LEU A 209 -1.54 -20.24 22.66
N PRO A 210 -1.86 -21.55 22.62
CA PRO A 210 -0.88 -22.58 22.95
C PRO A 210 0.30 -22.57 21.97
N ASP A 211 1.50 -22.87 22.47
CA ASP A 211 2.77 -22.81 21.71
C ASP A 211 2.70 -23.56 20.37
N TRP A 212 2.07 -24.74 20.31
CA TRP A 212 1.95 -25.49 19.06
C TRP A 212 1.18 -24.71 17.97
N LEU A 213 0.16 -23.93 18.35
CA LEU A 213 -0.65 -23.15 17.43
C LEU A 213 0.10 -21.89 16.97
N LEU A 214 0.85 -21.26 17.87
CA LEU A 214 1.73 -20.14 17.54
C LEU A 214 2.83 -20.56 16.56
N ARG A 215 3.48 -21.71 16.80
CA ARG A 215 4.48 -22.27 15.88
C ARG A 215 3.88 -22.64 14.52
N ALA A 216 2.70 -23.26 14.52
CA ALA A 216 1.97 -23.54 13.28
C ALA A 216 1.64 -22.25 12.53
N GLY A 217 1.24 -21.18 13.23
CA GLY A 217 1.00 -19.86 12.67
C GLY A 217 2.24 -19.20 12.08
N THR A 218 3.41 -19.36 12.72
CA THR A 218 4.70 -18.87 12.17
C THR A 218 5.01 -19.59 10.85
N GLY A 219 4.90 -20.92 10.82
CA GLY A 219 5.12 -21.71 9.61
C GLY A 219 4.13 -21.38 8.49
N ALA A 220 2.85 -21.21 8.85
CA ALA A 220 1.81 -20.83 7.90
C ALA A 220 2.02 -19.40 7.37
N THR A 221 2.50 -18.46 8.19
CA THR A 221 2.87 -17.11 7.73
C THR A 221 3.96 -17.18 6.66
N LEU A 222 5.02 -17.95 6.90
CA LEU A 222 6.09 -18.16 5.92
C LEU A 222 5.56 -18.80 4.63
N PHE A 223 4.70 -19.81 4.73
CA PHE A 223 4.09 -20.45 3.55
C PHE A 223 3.22 -19.47 2.75
N VAL A 224 2.35 -18.72 3.42
CA VAL A 224 1.41 -17.78 2.78
C VAL A 224 2.12 -16.54 2.21
N GLU A 225 3.30 -16.19 2.72
CA GLU A 225 4.10 -15.09 2.17
C GLU A 225 5.14 -15.53 1.14
N LEU A 226 5.67 -16.76 1.20
CA LEU A 226 6.73 -17.20 0.28
C LEU A 226 6.24 -18.08 -0.86
N VAL A 227 5.19 -18.89 -0.65
CA VAL A 227 4.72 -19.86 -1.65
C VAL A 227 3.46 -19.38 -2.35
N VAL A 228 2.45 -18.97 -1.58
CA VAL A 228 1.16 -18.53 -2.11
C VAL A 228 1.24 -17.38 -3.13
N PRO A 229 2.16 -16.41 -3.04
CA PRO A 229 2.24 -15.35 -4.06
C PRO A 229 2.50 -15.88 -5.48
N PHE A 230 3.21 -16.99 -5.65
CA PHE A 230 3.43 -17.57 -6.98
C PHE A 230 2.12 -18.03 -7.64
N PHE A 231 1.08 -18.32 -6.86
CA PHE A 231 -0.23 -18.73 -7.37
C PHE A 231 -0.96 -17.58 -8.09
N ILE A 232 -0.54 -16.33 -7.88
CA ILE A 232 -1.07 -15.14 -8.58
C ILE A 232 -0.90 -15.26 -10.10
N PHE A 233 0.17 -15.92 -10.56
CA PHE A 233 0.49 -16.05 -11.99
C PHE A 233 0.05 -17.38 -12.60
N LEU A 234 -0.64 -18.23 -11.83
CA LEU A 234 -1.12 -19.54 -12.24
C LEU A 234 -2.58 -19.48 -12.74
N PRO A 235 -3.14 -20.59 -13.29
CA PRO A 235 -4.52 -20.63 -13.72
C PRO A 235 -5.52 -20.27 -12.61
N ARG A 236 -6.75 -19.91 -13.00
CA ARG A 236 -7.85 -19.46 -12.12
C ARG A 236 -7.94 -20.14 -10.74
N PRO A 237 -7.97 -21.48 -10.59
CA PRO A 237 -8.11 -22.09 -9.26
C PRO A 237 -6.98 -21.70 -8.29
N PHE A 238 -5.76 -21.52 -8.79
CA PHE A 238 -4.63 -21.06 -7.99
C PHE A 238 -4.76 -19.57 -7.62
N ARG A 239 -5.17 -18.71 -8.56
CA ARG A 239 -5.44 -17.29 -8.26
C ARG A 239 -6.52 -17.10 -7.20
N LEU A 240 -7.62 -17.86 -7.29
CA LEU A 240 -8.69 -17.82 -6.29
C LEU A 240 -8.18 -18.30 -4.93
N THR A 241 -7.39 -19.37 -4.90
CA THR A 241 -6.72 -19.82 -3.67
C THR A 241 -5.80 -18.74 -3.10
N ALA A 242 -5.03 -18.05 -3.94
CA ALA A 242 -4.15 -16.95 -3.54
C ALA A 242 -4.93 -15.77 -2.95
N ALA A 243 -6.04 -15.41 -3.60
CA ALA A 243 -6.94 -14.35 -3.16
C ALA A 243 -7.57 -14.69 -1.80
N LEU A 244 -8.21 -15.85 -1.69
CA LEU A 244 -8.89 -16.30 -0.47
C LEU A 244 -7.90 -16.41 0.69
N THR A 245 -6.77 -17.08 0.46
CA THR A 245 -5.74 -17.25 1.49
C THR A 245 -5.19 -15.91 1.92
N THR A 246 -4.94 -14.99 0.97
CA THR A 246 -4.51 -13.63 1.30
C THR A 246 -5.54 -12.89 2.14
N ILE A 247 -6.80 -12.87 1.72
CA ILE A 247 -7.88 -12.18 2.43
C ILE A 247 -8.01 -12.71 3.86
N VAL A 248 -8.07 -14.03 4.03
CA VAL A 248 -8.13 -14.66 5.35
C VAL A 248 -6.92 -14.27 6.20
N TRP A 249 -5.70 -14.29 5.64
CA TRP A 249 -4.51 -13.88 6.38
C TRP A 249 -4.55 -12.41 6.79
N GLN A 250 -5.00 -11.51 5.90
CA GLN A 250 -5.11 -10.08 6.22
C GLN A 250 -6.19 -9.83 7.29
N LEU A 251 -7.30 -10.58 7.29
CA LEU A 251 -8.32 -10.49 8.33
C LEU A 251 -7.81 -10.99 9.69
N LEU A 252 -7.04 -12.09 9.71
CA LEU A 252 -6.38 -12.57 10.93
C LEU A 252 -5.39 -11.55 11.47
N ILE A 253 -4.61 -10.91 10.58
CA ILE A 253 -3.70 -9.84 10.97
C ILE A 253 -4.49 -8.66 11.56
N ILE A 254 -5.55 -8.17 10.91
CA ILE A 254 -6.40 -7.10 11.46
C ILE A 254 -6.99 -7.47 12.83
N ALA A 255 -7.36 -8.74 13.02
CA ALA A 255 -7.93 -9.21 14.28
C ALA A 255 -6.89 -9.30 15.42
N THR A 256 -5.59 -9.32 15.12
CA THR A 256 -4.52 -9.60 16.08
C THR A 256 -3.39 -8.57 16.11
N SER A 257 -3.41 -7.60 15.19
CA SER A 257 -2.41 -6.55 14.98
C SER A 257 -3.05 -5.33 14.31
N ASN A 258 -2.37 -4.19 14.42
CA ASN A 258 -2.68 -2.98 13.68
C ASN A 258 -1.51 -2.60 12.75
N HIS A 259 -1.72 -2.70 11.43
CA HIS A 259 -0.79 -2.22 10.40
C HIS A 259 -1.39 -1.11 9.53
N ASN A 260 -2.17 -0.23 10.16
CA ASN A 260 -2.82 0.89 9.51
C ASN A 260 -3.68 0.40 8.31
N PHE A 261 -3.62 1.05 7.16
CA PHE A 261 -4.42 0.70 5.99
C PHE A 261 -3.80 -0.36 5.06
N ILE A 262 -2.62 -0.92 5.37
CA ILE A 262 -1.95 -1.88 4.48
C ILE A 262 -2.78 -3.14 4.25
N ASN A 263 -3.45 -3.63 5.30
CA ASN A 263 -4.25 -4.85 5.24
C ASN A 263 -5.46 -4.65 4.33
N LEU A 264 -6.14 -3.50 4.48
CA LEU A 264 -7.29 -3.12 3.65
C LEU A 264 -6.90 -2.97 2.19
N LEU A 265 -5.77 -2.32 1.90
CA LEU A 265 -5.27 -2.15 0.54
C LEU A 265 -4.84 -3.48 -0.08
N THR A 266 -4.24 -4.37 0.71
CA THR A 266 -3.88 -5.74 0.27
C THR A 266 -5.11 -6.57 -0.07
N ILE A 267 -6.17 -6.47 0.75
CA ILE A 267 -7.47 -7.11 0.46
C ILE A 267 -8.07 -6.53 -0.82
N ALA A 268 -8.04 -5.21 -1.01
CA ALA A 268 -8.54 -4.56 -2.21
C ALA A 268 -7.78 -5.03 -3.48
N LEU A 269 -6.46 -5.21 -3.40
CA LEU A 269 -5.67 -5.74 -4.51
C LEU A 269 -6.08 -7.17 -4.91
N CYS A 270 -6.63 -7.96 -3.99
CA CYS A 270 -7.11 -9.32 -4.30
C CYS A 270 -8.32 -9.35 -5.24
N LEU A 271 -9.02 -8.23 -5.44
CA LEU A 271 -10.13 -8.15 -6.42
C LEU A 271 -9.67 -8.56 -7.82
N PHE A 272 -8.45 -8.16 -8.20
CA PHE A 272 -7.85 -8.52 -9.49
C PHE A 272 -7.43 -9.99 -9.61
N LEU A 273 -7.57 -10.80 -8.55
CA LEU A 273 -7.39 -12.24 -8.60
C LEU A 273 -8.72 -13.00 -8.69
N ILE A 274 -9.81 -12.36 -8.29
CA ILE A 274 -11.16 -12.93 -8.22
C ILE A 274 -11.89 -12.74 -9.55
N ASP A 275 -11.72 -11.58 -10.16
CA ASP A 275 -12.50 -11.14 -11.31
C ASP A 275 -11.89 -11.61 -12.62
N GLU A 276 -12.48 -12.68 -13.13
CA GLU A 276 -12.67 -12.85 -14.56
C GLU A 276 -14.08 -13.43 -14.69
N ARG A 277 -14.92 -12.85 -15.55
CA ARG A 277 -16.15 -13.52 -15.99
C ARG A 277 -15.78 -14.93 -16.45
N ALA A 278 -16.10 -15.92 -15.63
CA ALA A 278 -16.24 -17.30 -16.05
C ALA A 278 -17.71 -17.49 -16.34
N LEU A 279 -18.07 -17.24 -17.61
CA LEU A 279 -19.06 -17.94 -18.41
C LEU A 279 -18.66 -17.71 -19.87
#